data_AF-A0A3C0CRD0-F1
#
_entry.id   AF-A0A3C0CRD0-F1
#
_cell.length_a   1.000
_cell.length_b   1.000
_cell.length_c   1.000
_cell.angle_alpha   90.00
_cell.angle_beta   90.00
_cell.angle_gamma   90.00
#
_symmetry.space_group_name_H-M   'P 1'
#
loop_
_entity.id
_entity.type
_entity.pdbx_description
1 polymer ?
#
loop_
_entity_poly.entity_id
_entity_poly.type
_entity_poly.pdbx_seq_one_letter_code
_entity_poly.pdbx_strand_id
1 'polypeptide(L)'
;MPEAVPRQRAHAHAQVFPYAATLTVLAGALILAGAGLSGAGFTSFARVCYLLAAVAGGVYAARGAFYSLKVLELDMNFLMTVAALGAIAIGDWFEAAAVMFLFSLGNALEARTVERARRSVNSLVNLFPTQARVKRDG
;
A
#
# COMPACT_ATOMS: atom_id res chain seq x y z
N MET A 1 9.67 15.01 -42.29
CA MET A 1 10.33 15.17 -40.98
C MET A 1 9.41 14.57 -39.93
N PRO A 2 9.75 13.43 -39.29
CA PRO A 2 8.88 12.84 -38.27
C PRO A 2 8.97 13.62 -36.96
N GLU A 3 7.81 13.93 -36.40
CA GLU A 3 7.63 14.66 -35.15
C GLU A 3 8.20 13.88 -33.95
N ALA A 4 8.94 14.58 -33.09
CA ALA A 4 9.50 14.04 -31.87
C ALA A 4 8.36 13.79 -30.85
N VAL A 5 8.06 12.52 -30.58
CA VAL A 5 7.16 12.11 -29.50
C VAL A 5 7.71 12.64 -28.17
N PRO A 6 6.97 13.47 -27.43
CA PRO A 6 7.42 13.97 -26.13
C PRO A 6 7.55 12.79 -25.16
N ARG A 7 8.75 12.66 -24.58
CA ARG A 7 9.08 11.66 -23.54
C ARG A 7 8.17 11.88 -22.34
N GLN A 8 7.12 11.07 -22.26
CA GLN A 8 6.24 10.94 -21.12
C GLN A 8 7.11 10.66 -19.89
N ARG A 9 7.22 11.65 -18.99
CA ARG A 9 7.94 11.50 -17.72
C ARG A 9 7.29 10.34 -16.99
N ALA A 10 8.03 9.25 -16.90
CA ALA A 10 7.66 8.09 -16.13
C ALA A 10 7.50 8.54 -14.68
N HIS A 11 6.28 8.83 -14.25
CA HIS A 11 5.90 8.79 -12.85
C HIS A 11 5.88 7.31 -12.43
N ALA A 12 7.08 6.73 -12.40
CA ALA A 12 7.35 5.44 -11.82
C ALA A 12 7.33 5.65 -10.31
N HIS A 13 6.41 4.99 -9.61
CA HIS A 13 6.66 4.26 -8.38
C HIS A 13 5.35 3.66 -7.87
N ALA A 14 4.73 2.81 -8.69
CA ALA A 14 3.92 1.73 -8.15
C ALA A 14 4.89 0.68 -7.56
N GLN A 15 5.59 1.04 -6.49
CA GLN A 15 6.25 0.05 -5.65
C GLN A 15 5.16 -0.71 -4.93
N VAL A 16 4.61 -1.70 -5.63
CA VAL A 16 3.81 -2.76 -5.02
C VAL A 16 4.77 -3.62 -4.20
N PHE A 17 5.26 -3.06 -3.08
CA PHE A 17 5.87 -3.88 -2.07
C PHE A 17 4.83 -4.95 -1.72
N PRO A 18 5.22 -6.23 -1.55
CA PRO A 18 4.34 -7.18 -0.92
C PRO A 18 4.20 -6.71 0.53
N TYR A 19 3.26 -5.79 0.78
CA TYR A 19 2.83 -5.45 2.12
C TYR A 19 2.37 -6.77 2.70
N ALA A 20 3.15 -7.29 3.63
CA ALA A 20 2.83 -8.55 4.26
C ALA A 20 1.45 -8.34 4.88
N ALA A 21 0.42 -8.99 4.31
CA ALA A 21 -0.96 -8.81 4.77
C ALA A 21 -1.06 -9.06 6.29
N THR A 22 -0.11 -9.84 6.83
CA THR A 22 0.14 -10.03 8.25
C THR A 22 0.38 -8.73 9.02
N LEU A 23 1.19 -7.80 8.52
CA LEU A 23 1.47 -6.51 9.16
C LEU A 23 0.25 -5.58 9.13
N THR A 24 -0.49 -5.55 8.02
CA THR A 24 -1.74 -4.79 7.92
C THR A 24 -2.80 -5.34 8.88
N VAL A 25 -2.95 -6.66 8.95
CA VAL A 25 -3.87 -7.34 9.88
C VAL A 25 -3.44 -7.09 11.33
N LEU A 26 -2.14 -7.16 11.62
CA LEU A 26 -1.58 -6.86 12.94
C LEU A 26 -1.86 -5.40 13.34
N ALA A 27 -1.64 -4.44 12.44
CA ALA A 27 -1.94 -3.04 12.69
C ALA A 27 -3.43 -2.82 12.98
N GLY A 28 -4.32 -3.44 12.20
CA GLY A 28 -5.76 -3.40 12.46
C GLY A 28 -6.15 -4.01 13.81
N ALA A 29 -5.57 -5.17 14.16
CA ALA A 29 -5.81 -5.81 15.45
C ALA A 29 -5.33 -4.96 16.63
N LEU A 30 -4.18 -4.30 16.49
CA LEU A 30 -3.64 -3.38 17.49
C LEU A 30 -4.49 -2.12 17.65
N ILE A 31 -5.06 -1.58 16.57
CA ILE A 31 -6.02 -0.46 16.64
C ILE A 31 -7.27 -0.87 17.43
N LEU A 32 -7.84 -2.04 17.12
CA LEU A 32 -9.02 -2.54 17.83
C LEU A 32 -8.73 -2.80 19.31
N ALA A 33 -7.58 -3.38 19.63
CA ALA A 33 -7.13 -3.58 21.01
C ALA A 33 -6.92 -2.24 21.74
N GLY A 34 -6.28 -1.25 21.09
CA GLY A 34 -6.09 0.09 21.63
C GLY A 34 -7.41 0.82 21.89
N ALA A 35 -8.38 0.70 20.99
CA ALA A 35 -9.71 1.26 21.16
C ALA A 35 -10.46 0.65 22.35
N GLY A 36 -10.40 -0.68 22.50
CA GLY A 36 -10.98 -1.37 23.66
C GLY A 36 -10.32 -0.96 24.98
N LEU A 37 -9.00 -0.86 25.02
CA LEU A 37 -8.25 -0.40 26.21
C LEU A 37 -8.56 1.06 26.56
N SER A 38 -8.71 1.93 25.55
CA SER A 38 -9.09 3.32 25.74
C SER A 38 -10.49 3.45 26.34
N GLY A 39 -11.45 2.64 25.87
CA GLY A 39 -12.80 2.60 26.42
C GLY A 39 -12.87 2.08 27.86
N ALA A 40 -11.93 1.22 28.24
CA ALA A 40 -11.79 0.70 29.60
C ALA A 40 -11.01 1.63 30.56
N GLY A 41 -10.55 2.80 30.09
CA GLY A 41 -9.82 3.78 30.90
C GLY A 41 -8.30 3.56 30.98
N PHE A 42 -7.74 2.56 30.27
CA PHE A 42 -6.31 2.28 30.22
C PHE A 42 -5.60 3.10 29.13
N THR A 43 -5.70 4.43 29.22
CA THR A 43 -5.23 5.36 28.17
C THR A 43 -3.75 5.20 27.84
N SER A 44 -2.89 4.93 28.83
CA SER A 44 -1.45 4.75 28.60
C SER A 44 -1.16 3.51 27.74
N PHE A 45 -1.83 2.38 28.02
CA PHE A 45 -1.68 1.16 27.23
C PHE A 45 -2.26 1.33 25.83
N ALA A 46 -3.39 2.04 25.70
CA ALA A 46 -3.98 2.36 24.40
C ALA A 46 -3.01 3.14 23.49
N ARG A 47 -2.30 4.14 24.03
CA ARG A 47 -1.29 4.90 23.28
C ARG A 47 -0.16 4.00 22.76
N VAL A 48 0.31 3.06 23.59
CA VAL A 48 1.34 2.10 23.17
C VAL A 48 0.81 1.20 22.06
N CYS A 49 -0.42 0.70 22.16
CA CYS A 49 -1.05 -0.09 21.10
C CYS A 49 -1.17 0.69 19.78
N TYR A 50 -1.60 1.95 19.83
CA TYR A 50 -1.69 2.81 18.64
C TYR A 50 -0.33 3.11 18.03
N LEU A 51 0.70 3.38 18.85
CA LEU A 51 2.05 3.58 18.36
C LEU A 51 2.60 2.32 17.66
N LEU A 52 2.39 1.14 18.24
CA LEU A 52 2.76 -0.13 17.62
C LEU A 52 1.99 -0.37 16.31
N ALA A 53 0.70 -0.02 16.26
CA ALA A 53 -0.09 -0.10 15.05
C ALA A 53 0.42 0.85 13.95
N ALA A 54 0.74 2.09 14.31
CA ALA A 54 1.30 3.08 13.39
C ALA A 54 2.63 2.61 12.79
N VAL A 55 3.50 2.00 13.61
CA VAL A 55 4.77 1.41 13.14
C VAL A 55 4.52 0.19 12.25
N ALA A 56 3.60 -0.71 12.63
CA ALA A 56 3.28 -1.90 11.85
C ALA A 56 2.69 -1.58 10.47
N GLY A 57 1.76 -0.61 10.40
CA GLY A 57 1.17 -0.14 9.14
C GLY A 57 2.11 0.77 8.34
N GLY A 58 2.99 1.51 9.03
CA GLY A 58 3.82 2.56 8.44
C GLY A 58 5.23 2.13 8.02
N VAL A 59 5.70 0.92 8.36
CA VAL A 59 7.11 0.53 8.11
C VAL A 59 7.53 0.64 6.64
N TYR A 60 6.63 0.31 5.71
CA TYR A 60 6.89 0.39 4.28
C TYR A 60 6.74 1.83 3.76
N ALA A 61 5.75 2.57 4.25
CA ALA A 61 5.56 3.98 3.91
C ALA A 61 6.78 4.80 4.35
N ALA A 62 7.29 4.59 5.57
CA ALA A 62 8.48 5.26 6.09
C ALA A 62 9.74 4.91 5.27
N ARG A 63 9.87 3.65 4.84
CA ARG A 63 10.97 3.24 3.93
C ARG A 63 10.86 3.92 2.56
N GLY A 64 9.67 3.92 1.97
CA GLY A 64 9.40 4.61 0.70
C GLY A 64 9.72 6.10 0.81
N ALA A 65 9.20 6.76 1.84
CA ALA A 65 9.46 8.17 2.14
C ALA A 65 10.95 8.48 2.27
N PHE A 66 11.73 7.61 2.90
CA PHE A 66 13.17 7.79 3.03
C PHE A 66 13.89 7.76 1.67
N TYR A 67 13.49 6.86 0.77
CA TYR A 67 14.03 6.83 -0.59
C TYR A 67 13.59 8.06 -1.39
N SER A 68 12.30 8.37 -1.41
CA SER A 68 11.73 9.48 -2.17
C SER A 68 12.31 10.83 -1.73
N LEU A 69 12.55 11.00 -0.43
CA LEU A 69 13.25 12.16 0.12
C LEU A 69 14.71 12.27 -0.38
N LYS A 70 15.43 11.15 -0.52
CA LYS A 70 16.81 11.16 -1.05
C LYS A 70 16.89 11.57 -2.51
N VAL A 71 15.87 11.23 -3.31
CA VAL A 71 15.82 11.60 -4.73
C VAL A 71 15.11 12.95 -4.94
N LEU A 72 14.68 13.62 -3.85
CA LEU A 72 13.90 14.87 -3.88
C LEU A 72 12.61 14.77 -4.70
N GLU A 73 12.03 13.57 -4.76
CA GLU A 73 10.73 13.32 -5.36
C GLU A 73 9.69 13.21 -4.24
N LEU A 74 8.79 14.17 -4.15
CA LEU A 74 7.73 14.17 -3.13
C LEU A 74 6.60 13.25 -3.58
N ASP A 75 6.64 12.00 -3.11
CA ASP A 75 5.65 10.98 -3.40
C ASP A 75 4.58 10.84 -2.31
N MET A 76 3.63 9.92 -2.55
CA MET A 76 2.56 9.63 -1.60
C MET A 76 3.09 9.06 -0.29
N ASN A 77 4.18 8.26 -0.31
CA ASN A 77 4.80 7.72 0.90
C ASN A 77 5.38 8.81 1.80
N PHE A 78 6.02 9.82 1.20
CA PHE A 78 6.52 10.99 1.90
C PHE A 78 5.39 11.76 2.58
N LEU A 79 4.36 12.15 1.81
CA LEU A 79 3.20 12.87 2.35
C LEU A 79 2.55 12.11 3.51
N MET A 80 2.39 10.79 3.34
CA MET A 80 1.83 9.89 4.33
C MET A 80 2.65 9.84 5.62
N THR A 81 3.97 9.76 5.51
CA THR A 81 4.89 9.71 6.66
C THR A 81 4.88 11.03 7.42
N VAL A 82 4.87 12.17 6.72
CA VAL A 82 4.76 13.49 7.34
C VAL A 82 3.44 13.66 8.08
N ALA A 83 2.32 13.22 7.49
CA ALA A 83 1.01 13.28 8.14
C ALA A 83 0.98 12.49 9.46
N ALA A 84 1.48 11.26 9.46
CA ALA A 84 1.53 10.45 10.68
C ALA A 84 2.47 11.03 11.74
N LEU A 85 3.62 11.59 11.33
CA LEU A 85 4.51 12.29 12.25
C LEU A 85 3.83 13.54 12.85
N GLY A 86 3.06 14.27 12.05
CA GLY A 86 2.27 15.41 12.51
C GLY A 86 1.22 15.01 13.57
N ALA A 87 0.47 13.93 13.31
CA ALA A 87 -0.49 13.39 14.27
C ALA A 87 0.19 12.97 15.59
N ILE A 88 1.34 12.28 15.51
CA ILE A 88 2.15 11.93 16.69
C ILE A 88 2.61 13.18 17.44
N ALA A 89 3.06 14.23 16.72
CA ALA A 89 3.57 15.45 17.33
C ALA A 89 2.49 16.23 18.10
N ILE A 90 1.23 16.19 17.66
CA ILE A 90 0.10 16.83 18.33
C ILE A 90 -0.49 15.93 19.43
N GLY A 91 -0.03 14.67 19.52
CA GLY A 91 -0.46 13.70 20.53
C GLY A 91 -1.72 12.92 20.13
N ASP A 92 -2.12 12.96 18.85
CA ASP A 92 -3.18 12.12 18.31
C ASP A 92 -2.60 10.78 17.81
N TRP A 93 -2.46 9.86 18.75
CA TRP A 93 -1.93 8.53 18.50
C TRP A 93 -2.89 7.67 17.66
N PHE A 94 -4.20 7.86 17.84
CA PHE A 94 -5.20 7.09 17.11
C PHE A 94 -5.19 7.47 15.64
N GLU A 95 -5.15 8.76 15.33
CA GLU A 95 -5.13 9.24 13.95
C GLU A 95 -3.85 8.80 13.23
N ALA A 96 -2.69 8.88 13.90
CA ALA A 96 -1.43 8.35 13.36
C ALA A 96 -1.53 6.86 12.99
N ALA A 97 -2.13 6.05 13.87
CA ALA A 97 -2.33 4.63 13.65
C ALA A 97 -3.33 4.35 12.51
N ALA A 98 -4.47 5.04 12.52
CA ALA A 98 -5.55 4.87 11.55
C ALA A 98 -5.09 5.20 10.13
N VAL A 99 -4.40 6.33 9.98
CA VAL A 99 -3.87 6.78 8.69
C VAL A 99 -2.89 5.71 8.17
N MET A 100 -1.86 5.33 8.95
CA MET A 100 -0.90 4.29 8.54
C MET A 100 -1.53 2.92 8.22
N PHE A 101 -2.52 2.51 9.00
CA PHE A 101 -3.27 1.28 8.73
C PHE A 101 -4.04 1.35 7.40
N LEU A 102 -4.81 2.42 7.17
CA LEU A 102 -5.61 2.57 5.96
C LEU A 102 -4.75 2.61 4.70
N PHE A 103 -3.59 3.26 4.75
CA PHE A 103 -2.65 3.26 3.64
C PHE A 103 -2.07 1.87 3.38
N SER A 104 -1.65 1.15 4.42
CA SER A 104 -1.17 -0.22 4.28
C SER A 104 -2.26 -1.15 3.71
N LEU A 105 -3.51 -0.98 4.18
CA LEU A 105 -4.66 -1.71 3.67
C LEU A 105 -4.96 -1.39 2.20
N GLY A 106 -4.96 -0.10 1.83
CA GLY A 106 -5.14 0.35 0.44
C GLY A 106 -4.12 -0.28 -0.49
N ASN A 107 -2.84 -0.25 -0.12
CA ASN A 107 -1.79 -0.89 -0.90
C ASN A 107 -1.96 -2.42 -1.01
N ALA A 108 -2.36 -3.09 0.09
CA ALA A 108 -2.61 -4.53 0.07
C ALA A 108 -3.79 -4.88 -0.86
N LEU A 109 -4.85 -4.07 -0.87
CA LEU A 109 -5.99 -4.21 -1.76
C LEU A 109 -5.63 -3.91 -3.21
N GLU A 110 -4.82 -2.89 -3.46
CA GLU A 110 -4.31 -2.54 -4.78
C GLU A 110 -3.51 -3.71 -5.36
N ALA A 111 -2.55 -4.24 -4.61
CA ALA A 111 -1.74 -5.39 -5.01
C ALA A 111 -2.61 -6.59 -5.41
N ARG A 112 -3.63 -6.91 -4.61
CA ARG A 112 -4.57 -8.00 -4.92
C ARG A 112 -5.43 -7.71 -6.15
N THR A 113 -5.82 -6.46 -6.35
CA THR A 113 -6.66 -6.05 -7.48
C THR A 113 -5.88 -6.12 -8.79
N VAL A 114 -4.66 -5.62 -8.80
CA VAL A 114 -3.74 -5.70 -9.95
C VAL A 114 -3.46 -7.17 -10.31
N GLU A 115 -3.14 -8.00 -9.32
CA GLU A 115 -2.87 -9.43 -9.56
C GLU A 115 -4.11 -10.18 -10.05
N ARG A 116 -5.30 -9.81 -9.56
CA ARG A 116 -6.56 -10.37 -10.06
C ARG A 116 -6.81 -9.96 -11.51
N ALA A 117 -6.62 -8.69 -11.85
CA ALA A 117 -6.78 -8.19 -13.21
C ALA A 117 -5.82 -8.89 -14.19
N ARG A 118 -4.54 -9.02 -13.80
CA ARG A 118 -3.52 -9.72 -14.59
C ARG A 118 -3.89 -11.19 -14.84
N ARG A 119 -4.36 -11.91 -13.82
CA ARG A 119 -4.82 -13.30 -13.96
C ARG A 119 -6.00 -13.44 -14.91
N SER A 120 -6.97 -12.52 -14.86
CA SER A 120 -8.10 -12.51 -15.78
C SER A 120 -7.65 -12.31 -17.23
N VAL A 121 -6.76 -11.36 -17.51
CA VAL A 121 -6.20 -11.15 -18.86
C VAL A 121 -5.46 -12.38 -19.34
N ASN A 122 -4.59 -12.96 -18.50
CA ASN A 122 -3.86 -14.18 -18.84
C ASN A 122 -4.81 -15.35 -19.16
N SER A 123 -5.93 -15.47 -18.45
CA SER A 123 -6.93 -16.51 -18.73
C SER A 123 -7.57 -16.34 -20.12
N LEU A 124 -7.81 -15.10 -20.56
CA LEU A 124 -8.32 -14.81 -21.91
C LEU A 124 -7.27 -15.08 -22.98
N VAL A 125 -6.01 -14.71 -22.74
CA VAL A 125 -4.91 -15.01 -23.67
C VAL A 125 -4.73 -16.52 -23.85
N ASN A 126 -4.88 -17.30 -22.78
CA ASN A 126 -4.78 -18.75 -22.83
C ASN A 126 -5.93 -19.44 -23.61
N LEU A 127 -7.02 -18.73 -23.90
CA LEU A 127 -8.11 -19.25 -24.74
C LEU A 127 -7.77 -19.22 -26.24
N PHE A 128 -6.75 -18.46 -26.67
CA PHE A 128 -6.35 -18.46 -28.08
C PHE A 128 -5.54 -19.72 -28.39
N PRO A 129 -6.10 -20.69 -29.14
CA PRO A 129 -5.41 -21.93 -29.44
C PRO A 129 -4.17 -21.63 -30.29
N THR A 130 -3.02 -22.16 -29.89
CA THR A 130 -1.75 -21.93 -30.60
C THR A 130 -1.66 -22.72 -31.91
N GLN A 131 -2.58 -23.68 -32.13
CA GLN A 131 -2.61 -24.55 -33.30
C GLN A 131 -4.05 -24.73 -33.76
N ALA A 132 -4.26 -24.68 -35.08
CA ALA A 132 -5.55 -24.96 -35.70
C ALA A 132 -5.43 -26.19 -36.59
N ARG A 133 -6.43 -27.08 -36.55
CA ARG A 133 -6.53 -28.19 -37.50
C ARG A 133 -7.01 -27.64 -38.84
N VAL A 134 -6.12 -27.57 -39.82
CA VAL A 134 -6.44 -27.12 -41.18
C VAL A 134 -6.82 -28.34 -42.01
N LYS A 135 -8.02 -28.32 -42.60
CA LYS A 135 -8.44 -29.34 -43.56
C LYS A 135 -8.09 -28.88 -44.98
N ARG A 136 -7.23 -29.63 -45.67
CA ARG A 136 -6.91 -29.45 -47.09
C ARG A 136 -7.21 -30.76 -47.81
N ASP A 137 -7.91 -30.67 -48.93
CA ASP A 137 -8.23 -31.79 -49.84
C ASP A 137 -9.03 -32.96 -49.25
N GLY A 138 -9.99 -32.67 -48.37
CA GLY A 138 -10.99 -33.67 -47.93
C GLY A 138 -10.57 -34.55 -46.77
#